data_AF-A0A2N2PQP8-F1
#
_entry.id   AF-A0A2N2PQP8-F1
#
_cell.length_a   1.000
_cell.length_b   1.000
_cell.length_c   1.000
_cell.angle_alpha   90.00
_cell.angle_beta   90.00
_cell.angle_gamma   90.00
#
_symmetry.space_group_name_H-M   'P 1'
#
loop_
_entity.id
_entity.type
_entity.pdbx_description
1 polymer ?
#
loop_
_entity_poly.entity_id
_entity_poly.type
_entity_poly.pdbx_seq_one_letter_code
_entity_poly.pdbx_strand_id
1 'polypeptide(L)'
;MAEDKVKLTVRLPAQLHQVLKERAVEYNVSLNQIMVDTLTTELLPEIREETDGEKFDRVLRESGLLVEMGPEWDRLIGDESEIPSVAEVREMLRGIPLSDWIIEDRGPR
;
A
#
# COMPACT_ATOMS: atom_id res chain seq x y z
N MET A 1 -31.68 13.66 -3.11
CA MET A 1 -30.30 14.12 -3.34
C MET A 1 -30.23 14.54 -4.80
N ALA A 2 -30.15 15.84 -5.11
CA ALA A 2 -30.04 16.28 -6.50
C ALA A 2 -28.63 15.92 -6.99
N GLU A 3 -28.56 15.09 -8.03
CA GLU A 3 -27.31 14.65 -8.65
C GLU A 3 -26.67 15.86 -9.35
N ASP A 4 -25.59 16.38 -8.78
CA ASP A 4 -24.92 17.57 -9.28
C ASP A 4 -24.11 17.21 -10.54
N LYS A 5 -24.65 17.52 -11.73
CA LYS A 5 -24.07 17.10 -13.01
C LYS A 5 -23.10 18.14 -13.54
N VAL A 6 -21.81 17.80 -13.53
CA VAL A 6 -20.75 18.62 -14.13
C VAL A 6 -20.57 18.27 -15.61
N LYS A 7 -20.56 19.27 -16.49
CA LYS A 7 -20.25 19.09 -17.92
C LYS A 7 -18.75 19.19 -18.15
N LEU A 8 -18.16 18.14 -18.73
CA LEU A 8 -16.72 18.07 -18.98
C LEU A 8 -16.46 17.90 -20.49
N THR A 9 -15.56 18.69 -21.04
CA THR A 9 -15.13 18.56 -22.44
C THR A 9 -13.75 17.90 -22.47
N VAL A 10 -13.67 16.69 -23.04
CA VAL A 10 -12.43 15.91 -23.07
C VAL A 10 -11.85 15.94 -24.48
N ARG A 11 -10.52 16.08 -24.59
CA ARG A 11 -9.79 15.86 -25.84
C ARG A 11 -9.25 14.44 -25.84
N LEU A 12 -9.70 13.62 -26.77
CA LEU A 12 -9.33 12.20 -26.88
C LEU A 12 -8.57 11.98 -28.20
N PRO A 13 -7.58 11.08 -28.23
CA PRO A 13 -7.01 10.61 -29.49
C PRO A 13 -8.10 10.01 -30.40
N ALA A 14 -7.98 10.23 -31.71
CA ALA A 14 -9.00 9.80 -32.67
C ALA A 14 -9.28 8.29 -32.62
N GLN A 15 -8.24 7.48 -32.39
CA GLN A 15 -8.35 6.03 -32.25
C GLN A 15 -9.19 5.64 -31.02
N LEU A 16 -8.97 6.30 -29.89
CA LEU A 16 -9.72 6.05 -28.66
C LEU A 16 -11.20 6.42 -28.82
N HIS A 17 -11.47 7.56 -29.46
CA HIS A 17 -12.85 7.97 -29.77
C HIS A 17 -13.56 6.94 -30.65
N GLN A 18 -12.87 6.35 -31.62
CA GLN A 18 -13.45 5.32 -32.49
C GLN A 18 -13.79 4.04 -31.71
N VAL A 19 -12.87 3.56 -30.88
CA VAL A 19 -13.10 2.36 -30.02
C VAL A 19 -14.30 2.57 -29.09
N LEU A 20 -14.39 3.75 -28.45
CA LEU A 20 -15.51 4.06 -27.57
C LEU A 20 -16.84 4.16 -28.32
N LYS A 21 -16.82 4.66 -29.56
CA LYS A 21 -18.00 4.71 -30.43
C LYS A 21 -18.45 3.31 -30.85
N GLU A 22 -17.52 2.41 -31.17
CA GLU A 22 -17.83 1.02 -31.50
C GLU A 22 -18.47 0.31 -30.29
N ARG A 23 -17.91 0.47 -29.10
CA ARG A 23 -18.51 -0.03 -27.85
C ARG A 23 -19.90 0.54 -27.58
N ALA A 24 -20.10 1.83 -27.80
CA ALA A 24 -21.41 2.46 -27.61
C ALA A 24 -22.49 1.83 -28.52
N VAL A 25 -22.12 1.46 -29.75
CA VAL A 25 -23.01 0.74 -30.68
C VAL A 25 -23.24 -0.69 -30.22
N GLU A 26 -22.19 -1.41 -29.81
CA GLU A 26 -22.26 -2.80 -29.36
C GLU A 26 -23.19 -2.97 -28.14
N TYR A 27 -23.08 -2.06 -27.17
CA TYR A 27 -23.89 -2.10 -25.95
C TYR A 27 -25.19 -1.28 -26.06
N ASN A 28 -25.49 -0.69 -27.22
CA ASN A 28 -26.67 0.15 -27.48
C ASN A 28 -26.87 1.26 -26.42
N VAL A 29 -25.79 1.92 -26.04
CA VAL A 29 -25.78 3.00 -25.04
C VAL A 29 -25.17 4.28 -25.63
N SER A 30 -25.39 5.41 -24.98
CA SER A 30 -24.79 6.67 -25.44
C SER A 30 -23.27 6.67 -25.23
N LEU A 31 -22.54 7.35 -26.11
CA LEU A 31 -21.09 7.53 -25.98
C LEU A 31 -20.71 8.19 -24.64
N ASN A 32 -21.54 9.10 -24.14
CA ASN A 32 -21.33 9.73 -22.84
C ASN A 32 -21.41 8.71 -21.70
N GLN A 33 -22.33 7.74 -21.79
CA GLN A 33 -22.45 6.69 -20.78
C GLN A 33 -21.20 5.82 -20.77
N ILE A 34 -20.74 5.35 -21.94
CA ILE A 34 -19.49 4.57 -22.05
C ILE A 34 -18.29 5.35 -21.54
N MET A 35 -18.21 6.66 -21.82
CA MET A 35 -17.15 7.52 -21.30
C MET A 35 -17.18 7.61 -19.77
N VAL A 36 -18.35 7.80 -19.18
CA VAL A 36 -18.51 7.82 -17.72
C VAL A 36 -18.13 6.46 -17.16
N ASP A 37 -18.66 5.36 -17.70
CA ASP A 37 -18.39 4.00 -17.26
C ASP A 37 -16.88 3.70 -17.30
N THR A 38 -16.21 4.06 -18.40
CA THR A 38 -14.77 3.86 -18.57
C THR A 38 -13.96 4.67 -17.56
N LEU A 39 -14.32 5.94 -17.33
CA LEU A 39 -13.65 6.78 -16.33
C LEU A 39 -13.91 6.29 -14.91
N THR A 40 -15.12 5.81 -14.62
CA THR A 40 -15.47 5.27 -13.29
C THR A 40 -14.84 3.91 -13.02
N THR A 41 -14.56 3.12 -14.05
CA THR A 41 -13.96 1.79 -13.89
C THR A 41 -12.58 1.86 -13.24
N GLU A 42 -11.78 2.89 -13.56
CA GLU A 42 -10.47 3.11 -12.94
C GLU A 42 -10.53 3.93 -11.63
N LEU A 43 -11.66 4.61 -11.36
CA LEU A 43 -11.86 5.40 -10.14
C LEU A 43 -12.48 4.59 -9.00
N LEU A 44 -13.09 3.45 -9.30
CA LEU A 44 -13.47 2.50 -8.26
C LEU A 44 -12.17 2.00 -7.64
N PRO A 45 -11.88 2.29 -6.36
CA PRO A 45 -10.78 1.62 -5.70
C PRO A 45 -11.02 0.14 -5.88
N GLU A 46 -10.05 -0.59 -6.44
CA GLU A 46 -10.09 -2.05 -6.42
C GLU A 46 -10.43 -2.42 -4.98
N ILE A 47 -11.63 -2.96 -4.76
CA ILE A 47 -11.97 -3.61 -3.50
C ILE A 47 -11.16 -4.90 -3.54
N ARG A 48 -9.86 -4.76 -3.31
CA ARG A 48 -8.96 -5.87 -3.07
C ARG A 48 -9.41 -6.44 -1.73
N GLU A 49 -9.81 -7.70 -1.74
CA GLU A 49 -9.87 -8.45 -0.50
C GLU A 49 -8.50 -8.36 0.15
N GLU A 50 -8.44 -7.85 1.38
CA GLU A 50 -7.20 -7.78 2.13
C GLU A 50 -6.58 -9.17 2.16
N THR A 51 -5.33 -9.24 1.72
CA THR A 51 -4.53 -10.45 1.84
C THR A 51 -4.39 -10.79 3.31
N ASP A 52 -4.16 -12.07 3.62
CA ASP A 52 -4.00 -12.50 5.01
C ASP A 52 -2.82 -11.79 5.71
N GLY A 53 -1.81 -11.34 4.93
CA GLY A 53 -0.74 -10.48 5.41
C GLY A 53 -1.24 -9.09 5.84
N GLU A 54 -2.07 -8.43 5.03
CA GLU A 54 -2.64 -7.12 5.35
C GLU A 54 -3.62 -7.19 6.53
N LYS A 55 -4.36 -8.30 6.66
CA LYS A 55 -5.20 -8.54 7.85
C LYS A 55 -4.37 -8.70 9.11
N PHE A 56 -3.25 -9.43 9.03
CA PHE A 56 -2.34 -9.61 10.15
C PHE A 56 -1.69 -8.28 10.55
N ASP A 57 -1.23 -7.49 9.58
CA ASP A 57 -0.66 -6.16 9.81
C ASP A 57 -1.68 -5.19 10.41
N ARG A 58 -2.95 -5.25 9.98
CA ARG A 58 -4.03 -4.48 10.61
C ARG A 58 -4.21 -4.87 12.07
N VAL A 59 -4.27 -6.16 12.39
CA VAL A 59 -4.43 -6.62 13.77
C VAL A 59 -3.23 -6.21 14.63
N LEU A 60 -2.01 -6.26 14.08
CA LEU A 60 -0.82 -5.79 14.77
C LEU A 60 -0.84 -4.27 14.99
N ARG A 61 -1.32 -3.49 14.01
CA ARG A 61 -1.47 -2.03 14.14
C ARG A 61 -2.54 -1.67 15.18
N GLU A 62 -3.69 -2.35 15.16
CA GLU A 62 -4.79 -2.15 16.12
C GLU A 62 -4.44 -2.57 17.54
N SER A 63 -3.61 -3.61 17.69
CA SER A 63 -3.09 -4.05 19.00
C SER A 63 -1.89 -3.22 19.49
N GLY A 64 -1.45 -2.23 18.71
CA GLY A 64 -0.32 -1.35 19.06
C GLY A 64 1.05 -2.03 19.02
N LEU A 65 1.13 -3.24 18.45
CA LEU A 65 2.37 -4.00 18.27
C LEU A 65 3.08 -3.64 16.96
N LEU A 66 2.36 -3.06 15.99
CA LEU A 66 2.92 -2.45 14.80
C LEU A 66 2.90 -0.92 14.96
N VAL A 67 4.04 -0.35 15.32
CA VAL A 67 4.27 1.09 15.21
C VAL A 67 4.86 1.34 13.85
N GLU A 68 4.18 2.12 13.01
CA GLU A 68 4.79 2.62 11.77
C GLU A 68 5.97 3.49 12.18
N MET A 69 7.17 3.11 11.73
CA MET A 69 8.38 3.88 12.02
C MET A 69 8.32 5.19 11.22
N GLY A 70 7.72 6.21 11.85
CA GLY A 70 7.66 7.56 11.32
C GLY A 70 9.01 8.30 11.44
N PRO A 71 9.07 9.55 10.94
CA PRO A 71 10.29 10.38 10.95
C PRO A 71 10.86 10.64 12.36
N GLU A 72 10.08 10.41 13.41
CA GLU A 72 10.56 10.45 14.80
C GLU A 72 11.56 9.33 15.12
N TRP A 73 11.45 8.16 14.48
CA TRP A 73 12.39 7.05 14.64
C TRP A 73 13.72 7.31 13.94
N ASP A 74 13.70 8.00 12.79
CA ASP A 74 14.92 8.42 12.10
C ASP A 74 15.80 9.35 12.95
N ARG A 75 15.21 10.11 13.88
CA ARG A 75 15.97 10.92 14.84
C ARG A 75 16.59 10.11 15.97
N LEU A 76 15.97 9.00 16.36
CA LEU A 76 16.51 8.07 17.35
C LEU A 76 17.59 7.16 16.76
N ILE A 77 17.49 6.86 15.46
CA ILE A 77 18.46 6.10 14.67
C ILE A 77 19.48 7.04 13.99
N GLY A 78 19.54 8.31 14.42
CA GLY A 78 20.33 9.36 13.77
C GLY A 78 21.75 8.92 13.42
N ASP A 79 22.11 9.17 12.15
CA ASP A 79 23.38 9.20 11.38
C ASP A 79 24.73 8.70 11.95
N GLU A 80 24.87 8.35 13.23
CA GLU A 80 26.13 7.90 13.87
C GLU A 80 26.15 6.41 14.25
N SER A 81 25.04 5.69 14.06
CA SER A 81 25.05 4.24 14.23
C SER A 81 25.47 3.57 12.93
N GLU A 82 26.79 3.43 12.70
CA GLU A 82 27.29 2.50 11.69
C GLU A 82 26.66 1.13 11.98
N ILE A 83 25.70 0.72 11.16
CA ILE A 83 25.04 -0.58 11.30
C ILE A 83 26.16 -1.61 11.12
N PRO A 84 26.53 -2.36 12.16
CA PRO A 84 27.65 -3.28 12.07
C PRO A 84 27.36 -4.31 10.99
N SER A 85 28.35 -4.55 10.14
CA SER A 85 28.28 -5.56 9.09
C SER A 85 28.02 -6.94 9.70
N VAL A 86 27.46 -7.85 8.89
CA VAL A 86 27.18 -9.23 9.31
C VAL A 86 28.43 -9.94 9.87
N ALA A 87 29.62 -9.56 9.40
CA ALA A 87 30.88 -10.09 9.90
C ALA A 87 31.21 -9.58 11.31
N GLU A 88 31.00 -8.29 11.57
CA GLU A 88 31.20 -7.67 12.89
C GLU A 88 30.20 -8.19 13.91
N VAL A 89 28.92 -8.31 13.52
CA VAL A 89 27.88 -8.91 14.37
C VAL A 89 28.22 -10.36 14.71
N ARG A 90 28.70 -11.14 13.74
CA ARG A 90 29.10 -12.54 13.96
C ARG A 90 30.32 -12.66 14.88
N GLU A 91 31.25 -11.71 14.82
CA GLU A 91 32.41 -11.68 15.71
C GLU A 91 32.03 -11.24 17.12
N MET A 92 31.16 -10.23 17.26
CA MET A 92 30.62 -9.79 18.56
C MET A 92 29.86 -10.90 19.28
N LEU A 93 29.11 -11.71 18.52
CA LEU A 93 28.33 -12.82 19.06
C LEU A 93 29.12 -14.13 19.15
N ARG A 94 30.43 -14.10 18.84
CA ARG A 94 31.27 -15.29 18.85
C ARG A 94 31.59 -15.69 20.29
N GLY A 95 31.03 -16.82 20.71
CA GLY A 95 31.19 -17.35 22.06
C GLY A 95 30.11 -16.91 23.05
N ILE A 96 29.13 -16.12 22.61
CA ILE A 96 27.92 -15.85 23.39
C ILE A 96 26.84 -16.85 22.97
N PRO A 97 26.36 -17.73 23.87
CA PRO A 97 25.19 -18.55 23.58
C PRO A 97 23.98 -17.62 23.43
N LEU A 98 23.56 -17.39 22.18
CA LEU A 98 22.41 -16.56 21.84
C LEU A 98 21.14 -16.95 22.62
N SER A 99 21.04 -18.20 23.05
CA SER A 99 19.98 -18.71 23.92
C SER A 99 19.89 -17.98 25.25
N ASP A 100 21.02 -17.68 25.90
CA ASP A 100 21.04 -17.09 27.24
C ASP A 100 20.71 -15.59 27.18
N TRP A 101 21.16 -14.92 26.13
CA TRP A 101 20.87 -13.50 25.90
C TRP A 101 19.38 -13.25 25.60
N ILE A 102 18.75 -14.13 24.82
CA ILE A 102 17.30 -14.06 24.53
C ILE A 102 16.46 -14.36 25.80
N ILE A 103 16.99 -15.16 26.73
CA ILE A 103 16.32 -15.48 27.99
C ILE A 103 16.40 -14.30 28.97
N GLU A 104 17.54 -13.62 29.08
CA GLU A 104 17.68 -12.43 29.93
C GLU A 104 16.81 -11.25 29.45
N ASP A 105 16.77 -10.99 28.14
CA ASP A 105 16.01 -9.87 27.57
C ASP A 105 14.48 -10.04 27.70
N ARG A 106 14.01 -11.28 27.85
CA ARG A 106 12.59 -11.58 28.08
C ARG A 106 12.12 -11.30 29.51
N GLY A 107 13.03 -11.02 30.45
CA GLY A 107 12.73 -10.76 31.86
C GLY A 107 12.15 -11.98 32.62
N PRO A 108 12.18 -11.95 33.96
CA PRO A 108 11.54 -13.00 34.76
C PRO A 108 10.01 -12.90 34.64
N ARG A 109 9.37 -14.04 34.45
CA ARG A 109 7.90 -14.19 34.42
C ARG A 109 7.23 -13.81 35.73
#